data_AF-A0AA35R2M7-F1
#
_entry.id   AF-A0AA35R2M7-F1
#
_cell.length_a   1.000
_cell.length_b   1.000
_cell.length_c   1.000
_cell.angle_alpha   90.00
_cell.angle_beta   90.00
_cell.angle_gamma   90.00
#
_symmetry.space_group_name_H-M   'P 1'
#
loop_
_entity.id
_entity.type
_entity.pdbx_description
1 polymer ?
#
loop_
_entity_poly.entity_id
_entity_poly.type
_entity_poly.pdbx_seq_one_letter_code
_entity_poly.pdbx_strand_id
1 'polypeptide(L)'
;MFCSAFPEDYNKDLYKAHTEDLYKGLLVHLDDPSSLIQDAVLVVLKEASHLNPDLLRRQVEDVKQKHREQRSCLYCDELLEFMRQN
;
A
#
# COMPACT_ATOMS: atom_id res chain seq x y z
N MET A 1 14.79 -1.56 3.54
CA MET A 1 14.63 -3.03 3.50
C MET A 1 13.57 -3.41 4.52
N PHE A 2 12.31 -3.05 4.24
CA PHE A 2 11.18 -3.30 5.13
C PHE A 2 10.77 -4.80 5.10
N CYS A 3 11.05 -5.48 3.98
CA CYS A 3 10.65 -6.86 3.74
C CYS A 3 11.55 -7.93 4.38
N SER A 4 12.72 -7.60 4.94
CA SER A 4 13.61 -8.57 5.60
C SER A 4 13.13 -9.02 6.99
N ALA A 5 12.04 -8.44 7.49
CA ALA A 5 11.38 -8.86 8.73
C ALA A 5 10.41 -10.03 8.53
N PHE A 6 10.07 -10.40 7.29
CA PHE A 6 9.15 -11.50 7.00
C PHE A 6 9.93 -12.79 6.68
N PRO A 7 9.61 -13.91 7.34
CA PRO A 7 10.17 -15.22 7.01
C PRO A 7 9.93 -15.60 5.53
N GLU A 8 10.84 -16.36 4.92
CA GLU A 8 10.68 -16.88 3.54
C GLU A 8 9.40 -17.71 3.36
N ASP A 9 8.86 -18.28 4.44
CA ASP A 9 7.62 -19.05 4.49
C ASP A 9 6.39 -18.20 4.87
N TYR A 10 6.37 -16.91 4.50
CA TYR A 10 5.23 -16.02 4.75
C TYR A 10 3.93 -16.59 4.16
N ASN A 11 3.15 -17.22 5.03
CA ASN A 11 1.87 -17.80 4.67
C ASN A 11 0.84 -16.68 4.51
N LYS A 12 0.58 -16.31 3.25
CA LYS A 12 -0.34 -15.24 2.86
C LYS A 12 -1.75 -15.44 3.39
N ASP A 13 -2.17 -16.68 3.64
CA ASP A 13 -3.49 -17.00 4.18
C ASP A 13 -3.53 -16.86 5.71
N LEU A 14 -2.47 -17.29 6.40
CA LEU A 14 -2.38 -17.19 7.87
C LEU A 14 -2.25 -15.74 8.33
N TYR A 15 -1.48 -14.93 7.60
CA TYR A 15 -1.19 -13.54 7.97
C TYR A 15 -2.05 -12.51 7.26
N LYS A 16 -3.01 -12.95 6.42
CA LYS A 16 -3.85 -12.07 5.60
C LYS A 16 -4.45 -10.90 6.38
N ALA A 17 -5.03 -11.16 7.55
CA ALA A 17 -5.65 -10.13 8.38
C ALA A 17 -4.61 -9.08 8.86
N HIS A 18 -3.42 -9.53 9.26
CA HIS A 18 -2.35 -8.63 9.65
C HIS A 18 -1.79 -7.83 8.46
N THR A 19 -1.67 -8.44 7.28
CA THR A 19 -1.30 -7.74 6.05
C THR A 19 -2.36 -6.69 5.68
N GLU A 20 -3.65 -7.04 5.80
CA GLU A 20 -4.76 -6.13 5.55
C GLU A 20 -4.74 -4.91 6.47
N ASP A 21 -4.48 -5.12 7.77
CA ASP A 21 -4.42 -4.04 8.75
C ASP A 21 -3.22 -3.13 8.51
N LEU A 22 -2.06 -3.71 8.16
CA LEU A 22 -0.86 -2.95 7.80
C LEU A 22 -1.12 -2.05 6.58
N TYR A 23 -1.66 -2.62 5.51
CA TYR A 23 -1.96 -1.87 4.29
C TYR A 23 -3.01 -0.78 4.53
N LYS A 24 -4.10 -1.06 5.26
CA LYS A 24 -5.08 -0.03 5.64
C LYS A 24 -4.44 1.12 6.42
N GLY A 25 -3.59 0.79 7.40
CA GLY A 25 -2.87 1.78 8.20
C GLY A 25 -1.99 2.68 7.35
N LEU A 26 -1.24 2.11 6.41
CA LEU A 26 -0.38 2.86 5.50
C LEU A 26 -1.19 3.71 4.50
N LEU A 27 -2.24 3.15 3.91
CA LEU A 27 -3.02 3.83 2.86
C LEU A 27 -3.71 5.10 3.36
N VAL A 28 -4.11 5.16 4.63
CA VAL A 28 -4.66 6.39 5.24
C VAL A 28 -3.67 7.55 5.18
N HIS A 29 -2.38 7.27 5.27
CA HIS A 29 -1.33 8.29 5.22
C HIS A 29 -0.99 8.79 3.81
N LEU A 30 -1.59 8.21 2.76
CA LEU A 30 -1.53 8.80 1.41
C LEU A 30 -2.39 10.07 1.29
N ASP A 31 -3.30 10.33 2.22
CA ASP A 31 -4.10 11.57 2.30
C ASP A 31 -3.57 12.52 3.39
N ASP A 32 -2.33 12.31 3.87
CA ASP A 32 -1.70 13.17 4.87
C ASP A 32 -1.37 14.56 4.28
N PRO A 33 -1.56 15.67 5.02
CA PRO A 33 -1.26 17.02 4.51
C PRO A 33 0.23 17.24 4.18
N SER A 34 1.14 16.44 4.74
CA SER A 34 2.57 16.51 4.47
C SER A 34 2.95 15.66 3.25
N SER A 35 3.44 16.30 2.19
CA SER A 35 3.96 15.59 1.02
C SER A 35 5.11 14.64 1.36
N LEU A 36 5.93 14.98 2.36
CA LEU A 36 7.02 14.10 2.82
C LEU A 36 6.50 12.78 3.39
N ILE A 37 5.35 12.81 4.08
CA ILE A 37 4.72 11.61 4.63
C ILE A 37 4.12 10.81 3.48
N GLN A 38 3.38 11.46 2.57
CA GLN A 38 2.79 10.81 1.39
C GLN A 38 3.87 10.09 0.54
N ASP A 39 4.98 10.77 0.24
CA ASP A 39 6.07 10.22 -0.55
C ASP A 39 6.74 9.02 0.14
N ALA A 40 7.02 9.13 1.44
CA ALA A 40 7.63 8.05 2.23
C ALA A 40 6.72 6.82 2.29
N VAL A 41 5.41 7.03 2.50
CA VAL A 41 4.40 5.97 2.54
C VAL A 41 4.28 5.28 1.20
N LEU A 42 4.31 6.02 0.09
CA LEU A 42 4.27 5.45 -1.26
C LEU A 42 5.44 4.51 -1.51
N VAL A 43 6.66 4.89 -1.10
CA VAL A 43 7.84 4.03 -1.21
C VAL A 43 7.66 2.73 -0.42
N VAL A 44 7.18 2.82 0.82
CA VAL A 44 6.92 1.65 1.67
C VAL A 44 5.84 0.75 1.07
N LEU A 45 4.76 1.32 0.52
CA LEU A 45 3.69 0.56 -0.13
C LEU A 45 4.18 -0.18 -1.39
N LYS A 46 5.07 0.45 -2.18
CA LYS A 46 5.72 -0.21 -3.32
C LYS A 46 6.57 -1.40 -2.87
N GLU A 47 7.39 -1.24 -1.82
CA GLU A 47 8.17 -2.37 -1.24
C GLU A 47 7.24 -3.48 -0.71
N ALA A 48 6.19 -3.10 0.04
CA ALA A 48 5.29 -4.04 0.69
C ALA A 48 4.33 -4.75 -0.29
N SER A 49 4.16 -4.23 -1.51
CA SER A 49 3.32 -4.83 -2.57
C SER A 49 3.74 -6.27 -2.91
N HIS A 50 5.02 -6.62 -2.76
CA HIS A 50 5.54 -7.96 -3.03
C HIS A 50 4.96 -9.04 -2.08
N LEU A 51 4.50 -8.65 -0.90
CA LEU A 51 3.96 -9.59 0.10
C LEU A 51 2.61 -10.16 -0.37
N ASN A 52 1.68 -9.28 -0.76
CA ASN A 52 0.36 -9.68 -1.26
C ASN A 52 -0.21 -8.62 -2.21
N PRO A 53 0.16 -8.65 -3.51
CA PRO A 53 -0.20 -7.60 -4.46
C PRO A 53 -1.70 -7.54 -4.73
N ASP A 54 -2.38 -8.68 -4.80
CA ASP A 54 -3.85 -8.71 -5.03
C ASP A 54 -4.62 -8.07 -3.89
N LEU A 55 -4.16 -8.29 -2.65
CA LEU A 55 -4.75 -7.70 -1.46
C LEU A 55 -4.57 -6.19 -1.42
N LEU A 56 -3.33 -5.73 -1.67
CA LEU A 56 -3.03 -4.30 -1.70
C LEU A 56 -3.83 -3.59 -2.78
N ARG A 57 -3.95 -4.17 -3.98
CA ARG A 57 -4.70 -3.59 -5.10
C ARG A 57 -6.16 -3.29 -4.72
N ARG A 58 -6.84 -4.28 -4.13
CA ARG A 58 -8.23 -4.13 -3.67
C ARG A 58 -8.38 -3.01 -2.65
N GLN A 59 -7.45 -2.94 -1.69
CA GLN A 59 -7.51 -1.91 -0.66
C GLN A 59 -7.19 -0.51 -1.19
N VAL A 60 -6.27 -0.39 -2.15
CA VAL A 60 -5.98 0.89 -2.84
C VAL A 60 -7.21 1.37 -3.60
N GLU A 61 -7.89 0.48 -4.33
CA GLU A 61 -9.13 0.81 -5.04
C GLU A 61 -10.23 1.29 -4.06
N ASP A 62 -10.42 0.58 -2.94
CA ASP A 62 -11.41 0.94 -1.91
C ASP A 62 -11.14 2.29 -1.24
N VAL A 63 -9.85 2.62 -1.04
CA VAL A 63 -9.42 3.85 -0.36
C VAL A 63 -9.38 5.03 -1.33
N LYS A 64 -8.97 4.82 -2.59
CA LYS A 64 -9.00 5.85 -3.64
C LYS A 64 -10.40 6.45 -3.82
N GLN A 65 -11.46 5.65 -3.70
CA GLN A 65 -12.84 6.13 -3.75
C GLN A 65 -13.21 7.06 -2.58
N LYS A 66 -12.44 7.06 -1.49
CA LYS A 66 -12.71 7.82 -0.26
C LYS A 66 -11.84 9.07 -0.15
N HIS A 67 -10.72 9.15 -0.87
CA HIS A 67 -9.82 10.30 -0.85
C HIS A 67 -10.47 11.51 -1.51
N ARG A 68 -10.31 12.67 -0.86
CA ARG A 68 -10.92 13.93 -1.31
C ARG A 68 -9.93 14.79 -2.08
N GLU A 69 -8.63 14.62 -1.83
CA GLU A 69 -7.60 15.39 -2.50
C GLU A 69 -7.14 14.75 -3.80
N GLN A 70 -7.00 15.57 -4.85
CA GLN A 70 -6.58 15.12 -6.18
C GLN A 70 -5.18 14.49 -6.16
N ARG A 71 -4.28 14.97 -5.30
CA ARG A 71 -2.93 14.40 -5.16
C ARG A 71 -2.94 12.99 -4.59
N SER A 72 -3.77 12.75 -3.58
CA SER A 72 -3.88 11.41 -3.00
C SER A 72 -4.39 10.39 -4.02
N CYS A 73 -5.34 10.80 -4.88
CA CYS A 73 -5.77 9.99 -6.02
C CYS A 73 -4.62 9.68 -7.01
N LEU A 74 -3.74 10.64 -7.28
CA LEU A 74 -2.56 10.44 -8.14
C LEU A 74 -1.58 9.43 -7.55
N TYR A 75 -1.33 9.46 -6.23
CA TYR A 75 -0.46 8.46 -5.59
C TYR A 75 -1.08 7.06 -5.55
N CYS A 76 -2.40 6.96 -5.38
CA CYS A 76 -3.09 5.68 -5.55
C CYS A 76 -2.94 5.15 -6.98
N ASP A 77 -3.08 6.01 -7.99
CA ASP A 77 -2.89 5.63 -9.40
C ASP A 77 -1.45 5.22 -9.70
N GLU A 78 -0.48 5.96 -9.19
CA GLU A 78 0.94 5.62 -9.34
C GLU A 78 1.26 4.25 -8.72
N LEU A 79 0.70 3.95 -7.55
CA LEU A 79 0.88 2.65 -6.90
C LEU A 79 0.23 1.52 -7.71
N LEU A 80 -0.99 1.72 -8.23
CA LEU A 80 -1.67 0.73 -9.07
C LEU A 80 -0.92 0.45 -10.37
N GLU A 81 -0.35 1.48 -10.99
CA GLU A 81 0.48 1.34 -12.19
C GLU A 81 1.80 0.62 -11.90
N PHE A 82 2.47 0.94 -10.79
CA PHE A 82 3.67 0.21 -10.36
C PHE A 82 3.40 -1.29 -10.21
N MET A 83 2.27 -1.65 -9.60
CA MET A 83 1.83 -3.04 -9.39
C MET A 83 1.29 -3.72 -10.66
N ARG A 84 1.15 -3.00 -11.78
CA ARG A 84 0.80 -3.59 -13.08
C ARG A 84 2.04 -3.94 -13.89
N GLN A 85 3.15 -3.26 -13.61
CA GLN A 85 4.42 -3.36 -14.35
C GLN A 85 5.45 -4.27 -13.67
N ASN A 86 5.20 -4.68 -12.42
CA ASN A 86 6.01 -5.60 -11.61
C ASN A 86 5.12 -6.71 -11.05
#